data_AF-A0A3R7CMH5-F1
#
_entry.id   AF-A0A3R7CMH5-F1
#
_cell.length_a   1.000
_cell.length_b   1.000
_cell.length_c   1.000
_cell.angle_alpha   90.00
_cell.angle_beta   90.00
_cell.angle_gamma   90.00
#
_symmetry.space_group_name_H-M   'P 1'
#
loop_
_entity.id
_entity.type
_entity.pdbx_description
1 polymer ?
#
loop_
_entity_poly.entity_id
_entity_poly.type
_entity_poly.pdbx_seq_one_letter_code
_entity_poly.pdbx_strand_id
1 'polypeptide(L)'
;MVRIVSITKKGQATIPKDFRDKFGLKDKALVLETSEGVLFKPLPTPETDFGSLKEIFRGKTSKKILEETRIHDLAKERKLQRMVKG
;
A
#
# COMPACT_ATOMS: atom_id res chain seq x y z
N MET A 1 -23.18 9.85 5.78
CA MET A 1 -23.69 9.34 7.08
C MET A 1 -22.86 10.01 8.17
N VAL A 2 -23.51 10.70 9.11
CA VAL A 2 -22.83 11.45 10.17
C VAL A 2 -23.25 10.83 11.50
N ARG A 3 -22.29 10.62 12.41
CA ARG A 3 -22.54 10.12 13.76
C ARG A 3 -21.78 10.98 14.75
N ILE A 4 -22.48 11.46 15.78
CA ILE A 4 -21.86 12.14 16.92
C ILE A 4 -21.51 11.07 17.95
N VAL A 5 -20.27 11.09 18.43
CA VAL A 5 -19.78 10.20 19.50
C VAL A 5 -19.24 11.05 20.64
N SER A 6 -19.32 10.52 21.86
CA SER A 6 -18.67 11.15 23.01
C SER A 6 -17.16 10.88 23.00
N ILE A 7 -16.39 11.89 23.38
CA ILE A 7 -14.96 11.77 23.67
C ILE A 7 -14.84 11.73 25.19
N THR A 8 -14.21 10.69 25.72
CA THR A 8 -14.00 10.57 27.16
C THR A 8 -13.02 11.65 27.65
N LYS A 9 -12.96 11.88 28.97
CA LYS A 9 -11.98 12.82 29.58
C LYS A 9 -10.52 12.47 29.25
N LYS A 10 -10.24 11.23 28.88
CA LYS A 10 -8.90 10.75 28.48
C LYS A 10 -8.65 10.84 26.96
N GLY A 11 -9.56 11.46 26.20
CA GLY A 11 -9.44 11.63 24.75
C GLY A 11 -9.79 10.39 23.91
N GLN A 12 -10.46 9.39 24.51
CA GLN A 12 -10.85 8.19 23.76
C GLN A 12 -12.22 8.39 23.11
N ALA A 13 -12.36 7.96 21.86
CA ALA A 13 -13.63 7.88 21.14
C ALA A 13 -13.83 6.46 20.60
N THR A 14 -15.03 5.92 20.73
CA THR A 14 -15.35 4.59 20.20
C THR A 14 -15.91 4.71 18.79
N ILE A 15 -15.32 3.98 17.84
CA ILE A 15 -15.83 3.89 16.48
C ILE A 15 -17.08 2.98 16.48
N PRO A 16 -18.25 3.47 16.01
CA PRO A 16 -19.47 2.69 15.93
C PRO A 16 -19.32 1.41 15.10
N LYS A 17 -20.05 0.35 15.45
CA LYS A 17 -19.89 -1.00 14.85
C LYS A 17 -20.11 -1.00 13.34
N ASP A 18 -21.14 -0.31 12.87
CA ASP A 18 -21.46 -0.11 11.45
C ASP A 18 -20.31 0.51 10.66
N PHE A 19 -19.60 1.48 11.25
CA PHE A 19 -18.40 2.05 10.63
C PHE A 19 -17.22 1.07 10.65
N ARG A 20 -17.00 0.35 11.76
CA ARG A 20 -15.94 -0.65 11.83
C ARG A 20 -16.11 -1.75 10.79
N ASP A 21 -17.32 -2.28 10.67
CA ASP A 21 -17.64 -3.36 9.74
C ASP A 21 -17.53 -2.87 8.28
N LYS A 22 -18.02 -1.66 7.99
CA LYS A 22 -17.96 -1.07 6.64
C LYS A 22 -16.55 -0.78 6.17
N PHE A 23 -15.67 -0.30 7.05
CA PHE A 23 -14.31 0.12 6.69
C PHE A 23 -13.22 -0.90 7.08
N GLY A 24 -13.62 -2.06 7.62
CA GLY A 24 -12.69 -3.12 8.00
C GLY A 24 -11.76 -2.75 9.16
N LEU A 25 -12.20 -1.87 10.07
CA LEU A 25 -11.41 -1.45 11.23
C LEU A 25 -11.50 -2.51 12.33
N LYS A 26 -10.42 -3.26 12.51
CA LYS A 26 -10.28 -4.30 13.54
C LYS A 26 -9.55 -3.75 14.77
N ASP A 27 -8.39 -4.30 15.09
CA ASP A 27 -7.70 -4.08 16.36
C ASP A 27 -6.80 -2.84 16.34
N LYS A 28 -6.33 -2.44 15.15
CA LYS A 28 -5.44 -1.30 14.94
C LYS A 28 -5.85 -0.54 13.68
N ALA A 29 -5.65 0.77 13.71
CA ALA A 29 -5.90 1.67 12.60
C ALA A 29 -4.72 2.63 12.43
N LEU A 30 -4.41 2.96 11.18
CA LEU A 30 -3.52 4.07 10.85
C LEU A 30 -4.30 5.37 10.99
N VAL A 31 -3.67 6.36 11.63
CA VAL A 31 -4.25 7.68 11.86
C VAL A 31 -3.44 8.70 11.07
N LEU A 32 -4.11 9.46 10.22
CA LEU A 32 -3.51 10.51 9.39
C LEU A 32 -4.14 11.85 9.70
N GLU A 33 -3.32 12.88 9.82
CA GLU A 33 -3.79 14.26 9.84
C GLU A 33 -4.10 14.72 8.40
N THR A 34 -5.23 15.38 8.22
CA THR A 34 -5.69 15.93 6.94
C THR A 34 -6.22 17.34 7.15
N SER A 35 -6.42 18.09 6.07
CA SER A 35 -6.95 19.46 6.14
C SER A 35 -8.34 19.56 6.79
N GLU A 36 -9.12 18.48 6.78
CA GLU A 36 -10.49 18.43 7.30
C GLU A 36 -10.56 17.78 8.70
N GLY A 37 -9.45 17.26 9.21
CA GLY A 37 -9.37 16.58 10.50
C GLY A 37 -8.61 15.27 10.43
N VAL A 38 -9.02 14.32 11.27
CA VAL A 38 -8.29 13.05 11.45
C VAL A 38 -8.92 11.94 10.64
N LEU A 39 -8.14 11.28 9.78
CA LEU A 39 -8.56 10.14 8.97
C LEU A 39 -8.04 8.83 9.56
N PHE A 40 -8.95 7.89 9.80
CA PHE A 40 -8.63 6.53 10.23
C PHE A 40 -8.69 5.57 9.04
N LYS A 41 -7.63 4.78 8.86
CA LYS A 41 -7.56 3.70 7.86
C LYS A 41 -7.28 2.36 8.54
N PRO A 42 -7.76 1.23 8.01
CA PRO A 42 -7.37 -0.07 8.54
C PRO A 42 -5.84 -0.24 8.44
N LEU A 43 -5.23 -0.83 9.48
CA LEU A 43 -3.81 -1.15 9.43
C LEU A 43 -3.60 -2.27 8.40
N PRO A 44 -2.68 -2.11 7.42
CA PRO A 44 -2.34 -3.20 6.52
C PRO A 44 -1.76 -4.37 7.33
N THR A 45 -2.25 -5.56 7.06
CA THR A 45 -1.64 -6.80 7.54
C THR A 45 -0.58 -7.26 6.54
N PRO A 46 0.45 -8.01 6.95
CA PRO A 46 1.41 -8.60 6.01
C PRO A 46 0.74 -9.40 4.86
N GLU A 47 -0.44 -10.00 5.07
CA GLU A 47 -1.17 -10.66 3.97
C GLU A 47 -1.72 -9.67 2.93
N THR A 48 -2.12 -8.47 3.37
CA THR A 48 -2.49 -7.37 2.46
C THR A 48 -1.27 -6.65 1.89
N ASP A 49 -0.16 -6.65 2.64
CA ASP A 49 1.15 -6.06 2.35
C ASP A 49 2.14 -7.02 1.68
N PHE A 50 1.68 -8.12 1.07
CA PHE A 50 2.48 -9.01 0.20
C PHE A 50 3.04 -8.33 -1.07
N GLY A 51 3.29 -7.04 -1.02
CA GLY A 51 4.36 -6.45 -1.78
C GLY A 51 4.52 -4.98 -1.41
N SER A 52 5.62 -4.67 -0.73
CA SER A 52 6.41 -3.49 -1.10
C SER A 52 6.70 -3.42 -2.62
N LEU A 53 6.49 -4.53 -3.35
CA LEU A 53 6.49 -4.64 -4.80
C LEU A 53 5.08 -4.70 -5.45
N LYS A 54 3.97 -4.58 -4.69
CA LYS A 54 2.60 -4.76 -5.21
C LYS A 54 2.17 -3.60 -6.12
N GLU A 55 2.66 -2.38 -5.87
CA GLU A 55 2.52 -1.26 -6.81
C GLU A 55 3.31 -1.49 -8.10
N ILE A 56 4.50 -2.11 -8.00
CA ILE A 56 5.34 -2.47 -9.16
C ILE A 56 4.69 -3.60 -9.98
N PHE A 57 3.93 -4.49 -9.33
CA PHE A 57 3.37 -5.71 -9.93
C PHE A 57 1.86 -5.65 -10.25
N ARG A 58 1.18 -4.53 -9.99
CA ARG A 58 -0.23 -4.35 -10.37
C ARG A 58 -0.36 -4.35 -11.90
N GLY A 59 -0.75 -5.50 -12.47
CA GLY A 59 -1.08 -5.65 -13.89
C GLY A 59 -0.09 -6.46 -14.73
N LYS A 60 0.97 -7.03 -14.14
CA LYS A 60 1.90 -7.93 -14.84
C LYS A 60 1.93 -9.30 -14.17
N THR A 61 1.65 -10.35 -14.92
CA THR A 61 1.85 -11.73 -14.45
C THR A 61 3.34 -11.99 -14.27
N SER A 62 3.72 -12.84 -13.30
CA SER A 62 5.11 -13.15 -12.95
C SER A 62 5.98 -13.52 -14.16
N LYS A 63 5.37 -14.17 -15.16
CA LYS A 63 6.01 -14.53 -16.44
C LYS A 63 6.46 -13.31 -17.26
N LYS A 64 5.65 -12.25 -17.30
CA LYS A 64 5.92 -11.01 -18.08
C LYS A 64 7.05 -10.19 -17.46
N ILE A 65 7.16 -10.23 -16.13
CA ILE A 65 8.22 -9.53 -15.39
C ILE A 65 9.57 -10.20 -15.62
N LEU A 66 9.62 -11.53 -15.53
CA LEU A 66 10.82 -12.31 -15.86
C LEU A 66 11.27 -12.11 -17.31
N GLU A 67 10.34 -11.90 -18.23
CA GLU A 67 10.63 -11.63 -19.64
C GLU A 67 11.18 -10.21 -19.85
N GLU A 68 10.58 -9.19 -19.23
CA GLU A 68 11.06 -7.80 -19.27
C GLU A 68 12.46 -7.64 -18.67
N THR A 69 12.74 -8.29 -17.53
CA THR A 69 14.08 -8.27 -16.91
C THR A 69 15.12 -8.90 -17.83
N ARG A 70 14.81 -10.03 -18.47
CA ARG A 70 15.72 -10.68 -19.44
C ARG A 70 16.04 -9.78 -20.64
N ILE A 71 15.04 -9.06 -21.17
CA ILE A 71 15.23 -8.13 -22.28
C ILE A 71 16.12 -6.95 -21.87
N HIS A 72 15.90 -6.41 -20.67
CA HIS A 72 16.68 -5.31 -20.13
C HIS A 72 18.15 -5.71 -19.89
N ASP A 73 18.40 -6.91 -19.34
CA ASP A 73 19.76 -7.41 -19.11
C ASP A 73 20.53 -7.62 -20.41
N LEU A 74 19.88 -8.20 -21.44
CA LEU A 74 20.45 -8.33 -22.79
C LEU A 74 20.80 -6.98 -23.44
N ALA A 75 19.97 -5.96 -23.24
CA ALA A 75 20.21 -4.62 -23.77
C ALA A 75 21.39 -3.94 -23.06
N LYS A 76 21.49 -4.11 -21.74
CA LYS A 76 22.59 -3.57 -20.92
C LYS A 76 23.91 -4.24 -21.29
N GLU A 77 23.91 -5.55 -21.46
CA GLU A 77 25.09 -6.32 -21.86
C GLU A 77 25.59 -5.93 -23.25
N ARG A 78 24.69 -5.76 -24.24
CA ARG A 78 25.06 -5.25 -25.58
C ARG A 78 25.65 -3.85 -25.54
N LYS A 79 25.14 -2.97 -24.65
CA LYS A 79 25.64 -1.60 -24.51
C LYS A 79 27.04 -1.58 -23.88
N LEU A 80 27.27 -2.42 -22.87
CA LEU A 80 28.59 -2.63 -22.25
C LEU A 80 29.59 -3.22 -23.25
N GLN A 81 29.20 -4.22 -24.03
CA GLN A 81 30.08 -4.80 -25.07
C GLN A 81 30.47 -3.78 -26.15
N ARG A 82 29.59 -2.83 -26.50
CA ARG A 82 29.93 -1.74 -27.42
C ARG A 82 30.90 -0.72 -26.83
N MET A 83 30.80 -0.44 -25.53
CA MET A 83 31.71 0.48 -24.82
C MET A 83 33.10 -0.13 -24.60
N VAL A 84 33.22 -1.46 -24.54
CA VAL A 84 34.50 -2.16 -24.35
C VAL A 84 35.22 -2.40 -25.68
N LYS A 85 34.55 -2.26 -26.83
CA LYS A 85 35.12 -2.49 -28.19
C LYS A 85 35.35 -1.22 -29.01
N GLY A 86 35.15 -0.03 -28.45
CA GLY A 86 35.49 1.26 -29.07
C GLY A 86 36.67 1.89 -28.33
#